data_AF-A0A838F3Q7-F1
#
_entry.id   AF-A0A838F3Q7-F1
#
_cell.length_a   1.000
_cell.length_b   1.000
_cell.length_c   1.000
_cell.angle_alpha   90.00
_cell.angle_beta   90.00
_cell.angle_gamma   90.00
#
_symmetry.space_group_name_H-M   'P 1'
#
loop_
_entity.id
_entity.type
_entity.pdbx_description
1 polymer ?
#
loop_
_entity_poly.entity_id
_entity_poly.type
_entity_poly.pdbx_seq_one_letter_code
_entity_poly.pdbx_strand_id
1 'polypeptide(L)'
;MTRRLTLAAFLAGLLLLVLPDIIVFYLIMPVPTSQQEDQMELAYALHGLLWYTRLLGLMLIVASLFQFIKTKKTSIIVWRSIAGAMGLLVVYLLGFHFMPENIFREPEQKIFAVAADNTVPDNNYIIGVELNGVAKAYPLKIVGYHHKIQDSIGTQSLLVTYCTMCRTGMVFDPIIEGKYQKFRLVGVAYKNAILEDGDTKSWWYQSTGIAGAGPLKGMTMKVIPYQQMTLAAWKQLYPNTMIMQPDPKFMTEYAKLKNYDLNIPTANTDSAKNKSFLPNSWVVGLVVDESSKAFLWNDLTKKRVINDFVDNIPVVIALEQDGYSFHSWKRTIADTVLNFTRDSDSLLRDAETNSHWNWRGECVDGILAGKKLTPVTAYQTYYHSWDRFYGKKHGKAIYSIHHDTSF
;
A
#
# COMPACT_ATOMS: atom_id res chain seq x y z
N MET A 1 28.91 -5.41 45.47
CA MET A 1 28.94 -6.02 44.12
C MET A 1 30.40 -6.10 43.67
N THR A 2 30.89 -7.25 43.18
CA THR A 2 32.29 -7.36 42.73
C THR A 2 32.49 -6.57 41.42
N ARG A 3 33.72 -6.13 41.11
CA ARG A 3 34.03 -5.40 39.86
C ARG A 3 33.53 -6.14 38.61
N ARG A 4 33.63 -7.47 38.60
CA ARG A 4 33.10 -8.35 37.54
C ARG A 4 31.57 -8.23 37.43
N LEU A 5 30.87 -8.29 38.55
CA LEU A 5 29.42 -8.21 38.60
C LEU A 5 28.90 -6.83 38.13
N THR A 6 29.62 -5.73 38.44
CA THR A 6 29.28 -4.38 37.92
C THR A 6 29.51 -4.22 36.42
N LEU A 7 30.46 -4.95 35.85
CA LEU A 7 30.72 -4.96 34.41
C LEU A 7 29.67 -5.79 33.69
N ALA A 8 29.34 -6.96 34.24
CA ALA A 8 28.27 -7.81 33.72
C ALA A 8 26.92 -7.06 33.69
N ALA A 9 26.55 -6.37 34.78
CA ALA A 9 25.33 -5.56 34.81
C ALA A 9 25.33 -4.44 33.76
N PHE A 10 26.46 -3.74 33.58
CA PHE A 10 26.58 -2.70 32.56
C PHE A 10 26.43 -3.26 31.13
N LEU A 11 27.11 -4.38 30.83
CA LEU A 11 27.03 -5.04 29.52
C LEU A 11 25.63 -5.60 29.25
N ALA A 12 25.00 -6.23 30.25
CA ALA A 12 23.62 -6.68 30.16
C ALA A 12 22.66 -5.50 29.92
N GLY A 13 22.90 -4.37 30.61
CA GLY A 13 22.15 -3.14 30.40
C GLY A 13 22.26 -2.59 28.98
N LEU A 14 23.48 -2.56 28.41
CA LEU A 14 23.70 -2.17 27.01
C LEU A 14 23.02 -3.13 26.03
N LEU A 15 23.11 -4.44 26.26
CA LEU A 15 22.46 -5.43 25.40
C LEU A 15 20.94 -5.27 25.41
N LEU A 16 20.32 -5.10 26.59
CA LEU A 16 18.89 -4.88 26.72
C LEU A 16 18.43 -3.54 26.12
N LEU A 17 19.29 -2.53 26.17
CA LEU A 17 19.01 -1.23 25.57
C LEU A 17 19.03 -1.27 24.04
N VAL A 18 19.98 -1.98 23.43
CA VAL A 18 20.29 -1.85 22.00
C VAL A 18 19.84 -3.04 21.15
N LEU A 19 20.02 -4.27 21.63
CA LEU A 19 19.81 -5.47 20.81
C LEU A 19 18.35 -5.64 20.36
N PRO A 20 17.32 -5.42 21.21
CA PRO A 20 15.92 -5.50 20.79
C PRO A 20 15.58 -4.52 19.67
N ASP A 21 16.10 -3.29 19.74
CA ASP A 21 15.93 -2.26 18.71
C ASP A 21 16.54 -2.68 17.37
N ILE A 22 17.74 -3.27 17.38
CA ILE A 22 18.38 -3.82 16.17
C ILE A 22 17.52 -4.94 15.56
N ILE A 23 17.02 -5.85 16.40
CA ILE A 23 16.20 -6.97 15.93
C ILE A 23 14.89 -6.45 15.33
N VAL A 24 14.14 -5.61 16.05
CA VAL A 24 12.88 -5.06 15.55
C VAL A 24 13.10 -4.29 14.26
N PHE A 25 14.12 -3.42 14.22
CA PHE A 25 14.48 -2.67 13.01
C PHE A 25 14.77 -3.62 11.84
N TYR A 26 15.53 -4.69 12.05
CA TYR A 26 15.79 -5.69 11.02
C TYR A 26 14.50 -6.32 10.49
N LEU A 27 13.54 -6.65 11.37
CA LEU A 27 12.29 -7.33 10.99
C LEU A 27 11.34 -6.43 10.21
N ILE A 28 11.25 -5.13 10.54
CA ILE A 28 10.23 -4.22 9.99
C ILE A 28 10.75 -3.28 8.91
N MET A 29 12.03 -3.35 8.55
CA MET A 29 12.64 -2.51 7.50
C MET A 29 13.00 -3.38 6.29
N PRO A 30 13.12 -2.80 5.08
CA PRO A 30 13.39 -3.56 3.85
C PRO A 30 14.86 -4.03 3.74
N VAL A 31 15.35 -4.75 4.74
CA VAL A 31 16.67 -5.40 4.72
C VAL A 31 16.55 -6.71 3.90
N PRO A 32 17.45 -7.00 2.93
CA PRO A 32 17.24 -8.06 1.93
C PRO A 32 16.81 -9.44 2.45
N THR A 33 17.28 -9.87 3.62
CA THR A 33 16.98 -11.18 4.22
C THR A 33 15.77 -11.17 5.16
N SER A 34 15.33 -10.00 5.62
CA SER A 34 14.20 -9.87 6.56
C SER A 34 12.83 -10.12 5.92
N GLN A 35 12.72 -9.92 4.61
CA GLN A 35 11.44 -9.87 3.90
C GLN A 35 11.07 -11.19 3.20
N GLN A 36 11.74 -12.29 3.53
CA GLN A 36 11.52 -13.61 2.91
C GLN A 36 10.37 -14.38 3.57
N GLU A 37 10.13 -14.18 4.87
CA GLU A 37 9.16 -14.91 5.69
C GLU A 37 8.22 -13.97 6.46
N ASP A 38 7.10 -14.49 6.99
CA ASP A 38 6.20 -13.69 7.81
C ASP A 38 6.83 -13.57 9.17
N GLN A 39 7.26 -12.37 9.47
CA GLN A 39 7.77 -12.08 10.80
C GLN A 39 6.91 -11.02 11.47
N MET A 40 5.72 -10.71 10.92
CA MET A 40 4.89 -9.61 11.42
C MET A 40 4.46 -9.82 12.86
N GLU A 41 4.02 -11.01 13.25
CA GLU A 41 3.63 -11.31 14.64
C GLU A 41 4.81 -11.26 15.61
N LEU A 42 5.97 -11.80 15.20
CA LEU A 42 7.19 -11.75 16.01
C LEU A 42 7.66 -10.30 16.19
N ALA A 43 7.69 -9.53 15.09
CA ALA A 43 8.05 -8.13 15.11
C ALA A 43 7.10 -7.32 15.97
N TYR A 44 5.80 -7.58 15.86
CA TYR A 44 4.76 -6.96 16.69
C TYR A 44 4.99 -7.20 18.18
N ALA A 45 5.19 -8.47 18.58
CA ALA A 45 5.44 -8.84 19.96
C ALA A 45 6.72 -8.19 20.51
N LEU A 46 7.82 -8.23 19.75
CA LEU A 46 9.08 -7.61 20.15
C LEU A 46 8.98 -6.09 20.23
N HIS A 47 8.27 -5.45 19.29
CA HIS A 47 8.02 -4.02 19.28
C HIS A 47 7.27 -3.57 20.54
N GLY A 48 6.25 -4.33 20.96
CA GLY A 48 5.52 -4.08 22.22
C GLY A 48 6.39 -4.21 23.48
N LEU A 49 7.52 -4.91 23.42
CA LEU A 49 8.44 -5.10 24.54
C LEU A 49 9.55 -4.03 24.64
N LEU A 50 9.76 -3.22 23.58
CA LEU A 50 10.93 -2.33 23.47
C LEU A 50 11.06 -1.36 24.65
N TRP A 51 9.96 -0.78 25.13
CA TRP A 51 10.05 0.19 26.22
C TRP A 51 10.48 -0.45 27.54
N TYR A 52 10.06 -1.69 27.80
CA TYR A 52 10.47 -2.44 28.99
C TYR A 52 11.95 -2.80 28.93
N THR A 53 12.44 -3.25 27.77
CA THR A 53 13.86 -3.61 27.60
C THR A 53 14.75 -2.37 27.70
N ARG A 54 14.34 -1.24 27.11
CA ARG A 54 15.03 0.05 27.23
C ARG A 54 15.08 0.52 28.68
N LEU A 55 13.95 0.49 29.40
CA LEU A 55 13.88 0.92 30.80
C LEU A 55 14.75 0.05 31.71
N LEU A 56 14.67 -1.29 31.58
CA LEU A 56 15.52 -2.22 32.31
C LEU A 56 17.01 -2.02 31.98
N GLY A 57 17.32 -1.85 30.69
CA GLY A 57 18.68 -1.59 30.21
C GLY A 57 19.28 -0.32 30.84
N LEU A 58 18.52 0.78 30.83
CA LEU A 58 18.92 2.04 31.43
C LEU A 58 19.09 1.94 32.95
N MET A 59 18.18 1.25 33.65
CA MET A 59 18.32 1.03 35.09
C MET A 59 19.62 0.28 35.43
N LEU A 60 19.97 -0.76 34.67
CA LEU A 60 21.21 -1.51 34.89
C LEU A 60 22.45 -0.65 34.59
N ILE A 61 22.41 0.16 33.52
CA ILE A 61 23.50 1.09 33.17
C ILE A 61 23.70 2.11 34.31
N VAL A 62 22.63 2.78 34.75
CA VAL A 62 22.67 3.80 35.81
C VAL A 62 23.10 3.19 37.14
N ALA A 63 22.56 2.04 37.54
CA ALA A 63 22.96 1.33 38.75
C ALA A 63 24.44 0.96 38.73
N SER A 64 24.96 0.57 37.56
CA SER A 64 26.38 0.26 37.39
C SER A 64 27.28 1.50 37.54
N LEU A 65 26.83 2.67 37.07
CA LEU A 65 27.56 3.94 37.16
C LEU A 65 27.58 4.47 38.60
N PHE A 66 26.45 4.41 39.31
CA PHE A 66 26.31 4.93 40.66
C PHE A 66 27.30 4.31 41.66
N GLN A 67 27.65 3.04 41.47
CA GLN A 67 28.65 2.36 42.31
C GLN A 67 30.05 2.96 42.18
N PHE A 68 30.39 3.53 41.02
CA PHE A 68 31.72 4.10 40.80
C PHE A 68 31.84 5.57 41.20
N ILE A 69 30.71 6.29 41.31
CA ILE A 69 30.67 7.67 41.82
C ILE A 69 31.25 7.72 43.24
N LYS A 70 30.87 6.76 44.11
CA LYS A 70 31.42 6.66 45.47
C LYS A 70 32.91 6.31 45.50
N THR A 71 33.41 5.59 44.49
CA THR A 71 34.81 5.13 44.44
C THR A 71 35.75 6.11 43.71
N LYS A 72 35.25 7.24 43.20
CA LYS A 72 35.99 8.27 42.44
C LYS A 72 36.82 7.73 41.25
N LYS A 73 36.42 6.61 40.63
CA LYS A 73 37.10 6.04 39.45
C LYS A 73 36.64 6.69 38.15
N THR A 74 37.11 7.91 37.91
CA THR A 74 36.64 8.79 36.81
C THR A 74 36.73 8.16 35.43
N SER A 75 37.82 7.45 35.10
CA SER A 75 37.98 6.83 33.76
C SER A 75 36.92 5.78 33.44
N ILE A 76 36.51 4.97 34.42
CA ILE A 76 35.46 3.96 34.25
C ILE A 76 34.11 4.63 34.04
N ILE A 77 33.83 5.71 34.78
CA ILE A 77 32.59 6.49 34.65
C ILE A 77 32.53 7.10 33.24
N VAL A 78 33.61 7.73 32.77
CA VAL A 78 33.68 8.36 31.44
C VAL A 78 33.42 7.32 30.34
N TRP A 79 34.17 6.22 30.29
CA TRP A 79 34.01 5.22 29.24
C TRP A 79 32.61 4.58 29.22
N ARG A 80 32.06 4.26 30.39
CA ARG A 80 30.70 3.69 30.49
C ARG A 80 29.61 4.70 30.12
N SER A 81 29.80 5.98 30.44
CA SER A 81 28.86 7.04 30.06
C SER A 81 28.88 7.25 28.54
N ILE A 82 30.06 7.26 27.92
CA ILE A 82 30.20 7.32 26.45
C ILE A 82 29.51 6.13 25.79
N ALA A 83 29.76 4.90 26.26
CA ALA A 83 29.12 3.71 25.71
C ALA A 83 27.59 3.71 25.92
N GLY A 84 27.10 4.18 27.07
CA GLY A 84 25.67 4.37 27.32
C GLY A 84 25.04 5.41 26.39
N ALA A 85 25.72 6.54 26.16
CA ALA A 85 25.28 7.57 25.23
C ALA A 85 25.25 7.06 23.78
N MET A 86 26.24 6.25 23.39
CA MET A 86 26.23 5.57 22.08
C MET A 86 25.06 4.60 21.96
N GLY A 87 24.75 3.84 23.01
CA GLY A 87 23.57 2.97 23.04
C GLY A 87 22.26 3.76 22.86
N LEU A 88 22.12 4.88 23.56
CA LEU A 88 20.99 5.80 23.38
C LEU A 88 20.91 6.38 21.96
N LEU A 89 22.04 6.73 21.36
CA LEU A 89 22.08 7.18 19.96
C LEU A 89 21.59 6.09 19.02
N VAL A 90 21.98 4.83 19.21
CA VAL A 90 21.49 3.71 18.39
C VAL A 90 19.99 3.53 18.57
N VAL A 91 19.47 3.58 19.80
CA VAL A 91 18.02 3.52 20.07
C VAL A 91 17.27 4.67 19.40
N TYR A 92 17.81 5.89 19.45
CA TYR A 92 17.22 7.04 18.76
C TYR A 92 17.22 6.84 17.24
N LEU A 93 18.34 6.38 16.66
CA LEU A 93 18.45 6.20 15.22
C LEU A 93 17.49 5.11 14.71
N LEU A 94 17.50 3.94 15.35
CA LEU A 94 16.72 2.79 14.91
C LEU A 94 15.26 2.90 15.34
N GLY A 95 14.99 3.29 16.58
CA GLY A 95 13.65 3.34 17.15
C GLY A 95 12.88 4.63 16.89
N PHE A 96 13.49 5.63 16.24
CA PHE A 96 12.83 6.90 15.91
C PHE A 96 13.26 7.45 14.55
N HIS A 97 14.53 7.86 14.37
CA HIS A 97 14.94 8.63 13.18
C HIS A 97 14.70 7.89 11.85
N PHE A 98 15.01 6.60 11.80
CA PHE A 98 14.84 5.77 10.62
C PHE A 98 13.51 5.01 10.59
N MET A 99 12.59 5.27 11.54
CA MET A 99 11.27 4.65 11.50
C MET A 99 10.45 5.20 10.31
N PRO A 100 9.66 4.36 9.63
CA PRO A 100 8.95 4.75 8.41
C PRO A 100 8.08 6.00 8.55
N GLU A 101 7.36 6.18 9.67
CA GLU A 101 6.56 7.39 9.94
C GLU A 101 7.38 8.69 9.95
N ASN A 102 8.67 8.62 10.30
CA ASN A 102 9.55 9.78 10.38
C ASN A 102 10.31 10.04 9.07
N ILE A 103 10.51 9.00 8.25
CA ILE A 103 11.05 9.13 6.89
C ILE A 103 9.96 9.63 5.93
N PHE A 104 8.77 9.04 6.01
CA PHE A 104 7.60 9.27 5.16
C PHE A 104 6.53 10.02 5.95
N ARG A 105 6.84 11.27 6.28
CA ARG A 105 5.97 12.15 7.07
C ARG A 105 4.66 12.41 6.35
N GLU A 106 3.58 12.63 7.07
CA GLU A 106 2.28 13.01 6.48
C GLU A 106 2.34 14.40 5.81
N PRO A 107 1.47 14.70 4.82
CA PRO A 107 1.32 16.06 4.32
C PRO A 107 0.92 17.00 5.46
N GLU A 108 1.55 18.17 5.54
CA GLU A 108 1.15 19.21 6.48
C GLU A 108 -0.08 19.96 5.97
N GLN A 109 -0.21 20.05 4.65
CA GLN A 109 -1.37 20.64 3.98
C GLN A 109 -1.93 19.67 2.94
N LYS A 110 -3.24 19.40 3.02
CA LYS A 110 -3.98 18.63 2.00
C LYS A 110 -4.66 19.61 1.06
N ILE A 111 -3.91 20.07 0.07
CA ILE A 111 -4.37 21.06 -0.91
C ILE A 111 -5.07 20.32 -2.05
N PHE A 112 -6.25 20.80 -2.44
CA PHE A 112 -6.96 20.31 -3.62
C PHE A 112 -7.31 21.48 -4.53
N ALA A 113 -7.15 21.27 -5.84
CA ALA A 113 -7.50 22.25 -6.86
C ALA A 113 -8.52 21.66 -7.83
N VAL A 114 -9.39 22.49 -8.39
CA VAL A 114 -10.18 22.12 -9.56
C VAL A 114 -9.28 22.00 -10.79
N ALA A 115 -9.80 21.43 -11.88
CA ALA A 115 -9.02 21.23 -13.11
C ALA A 115 -8.38 22.51 -13.68
N ALA A 116 -9.01 23.67 -13.50
CA ALA A 116 -8.50 24.96 -13.99
C ALA A 116 -7.24 25.45 -13.26
N ASP A 117 -7.11 25.15 -11.97
CA ASP A 117 -5.99 25.60 -11.12
C ASP A 117 -4.97 24.47 -10.87
N ASN A 118 -5.12 23.35 -11.57
CA ASN A 118 -4.30 22.16 -11.38
C ASN A 118 -2.89 22.32 -11.95
N THR A 119 -1.89 21.95 -11.15
CA THR A 119 -0.47 21.94 -11.56
C THR A 119 0.07 20.54 -11.86
N VAL A 120 -0.72 19.49 -11.60
CA VAL A 120 -0.33 18.10 -11.81
C VAL A 120 -0.43 17.77 -13.31
N PRO A 121 0.63 17.24 -13.96
CA PRO A 121 0.58 16.85 -15.36
C PRO A 121 -0.51 15.82 -15.68
N ASP A 122 -1.15 15.97 -16.83
CA ASP A 122 -2.28 15.14 -17.27
C ASP A 122 -1.92 13.67 -17.51
N ASN A 123 -0.67 13.39 -17.85
CA ASN A 123 -0.20 12.02 -18.02
C ASN A 123 0.15 11.32 -16.71
N ASN A 124 0.19 12.03 -15.57
CA ASN A 124 0.51 11.40 -14.29
C ASN A 124 -0.55 10.35 -13.94
N TYR A 125 -0.08 9.28 -13.33
CA TYR A 125 -0.96 8.23 -12.84
C TYR A 125 -1.58 8.64 -11.50
N ILE A 126 -2.87 8.37 -11.33
CA ILE A 126 -3.66 8.78 -10.16
C ILE A 126 -4.41 7.58 -9.57
N ILE A 127 -4.74 7.72 -8.28
CA ILE A 127 -5.82 6.95 -7.65
C ILE A 127 -7.03 7.89 -7.62
N GLY A 128 -8.10 7.53 -8.32
CA GLY A 128 -9.32 8.32 -8.42
C GLY A 128 -10.42 7.70 -7.57
N VAL A 129 -11.10 8.52 -6.78
CA VAL A 129 -12.23 8.09 -5.95
C VAL A 129 -13.41 8.97 -6.28
N GLU A 130 -14.54 8.36 -6.64
CA GLU A 130 -15.80 9.06 -6.82
C GLU A 130 -16.84 8.44 -5.88
N LEU A 131 -17.48 9.29 -5.08
CA LEU A 131 -18.51 8.91 -4.14
C LEU A 131 -19.62 9.95 -4.18
N ASN A 132 -20.85 9.50 -4.41
CA ASN A 132 -22.06 10.32 -4.39
C ASN A 132 -21.96 11.56 -5.32
N GLY A 133 -21.38 11.41 -6.51
CA GLY A 133 -21.18 12.45 -7.50
C GLY A 133 -19.95 13.34 -7.27
N VAL A 134 -19.21 13.15 -6.17
CA VAL A 134 -18.03 13.95 -5.84
C VAL A 134 -16.76 13.14 -6.11
N ALA A 135 -15.97 13.63 -7.05
CA ALA A 135 -14.73 13.00 -7.50
C ALA A 135 -13.48 13.70 -6.92
N LYS A 136 -12.53 12.91 -6.41
CA LYS A 136 -11.18 13.33 -6.05
C LYS A 136 -10.13 12.48 -6.74
N ALA A 137 -9.05 13.11 -7.20
CA ALA A 137 -7.88 12.46 -7.75
C ALA A 137 -6.67 12.66 -6.82
N TYR A 138 -5.95 11.58 -6.54
CA TYR A 138 -4.76 11.55 -5.71
C TYR A 138 -3.56 11.14 -6.59
N PRO A 139 -2.69 12.08 -6.98
CA PRO A 139 -1.52 11.77 -7.79
C PRO A 139 -0.62 10.76 -7.12
N LEU A 140 -0.24 9.73 -7.86
CA LEU A 140 0.49 8.60 -7.33
C LEU A 140 1.83 9.01 -6.68
N LYS A 141 2.47 10.03 -7.23
CA LYS A 141 3.72 10.60 -6.73
C LYS A 141 3.60 11.13 -5.29
N ILE A 142 2.45 11.73 -4.96
CA ILE A 142 2.18 12.29 -3.64
C ILE A 142 1.87 11.15 -2.67
N VAL A 143 0.90 10.29 -3.02
CA VAL A 143 0.54 9.14 -2.18
C VAL A 143 1.72 8.19 -1.99
N GLY A 144 2.54 7.98 -3.02
CA GLY A 144 3.70 7.10 -2.99
C GLY A 144 4.83 7.58 -2.08
N TYR A 145 5.01 8.90 -1.90
CA TYR A 145 5.94 9.40 -0.88
C TYR A 145 5.36 9.24 0.53
N HIS A 146 4.10 9.64 0.74
CA HIS A 146 3.47 9.60 2.06
C HIS A 146 3.04 8.20 2.50
N HIS A 147 2.99 7.24 1.56
CA HIS A 147 2.41 5.90 1.66
C HIS A 147 0.92 5.83 2.01
N LYS A 148 0.37 6.86 2.65
CA LYS A 148 -1.03 6.98 3.03
C LYS A 148 -1.47 8.44 3.07
N ILE A 149 -2.72 8.68 2.69
CA ILE A 149 -3.43 9.94 2.82
C ILE A 149 -4.80 9.62 3.42
N GLN A 150 -5.06 10.10 4.62
CA GLN A 150 -6.41 10.07 5.19
C GLN A 150 -7.14 11.34 4.78
N ASP A 151 -8.29 11.23 4.13
CA ASP A 151 -9.09 12.36 3.64
C ASP A 151 -10.59 12.05 3.84
N SER A 152 -11.45 12.92 3.32
CA SER A 152 -12.90 12.72 3.26
C SER A 152 -13.48 13.24 1.95
N ILE A 153 -14.54 12.59 1.48
CA ILE A 153 -15.41 13.07 0.41
C ILE A 153 -16.81 13.20 1.01
N GLY A 154 -17.29 14.43 1.17
CA GLY A 154 -18.49 14.69 1.96
C GLY A 154 -18.30 14.19 3.40
N THR A 155 -19.18 13.31 3.86
CA THR A 155 -19.11 12.69 5.19
C THR A 155 -18.36 11.37 5.20
N GLN A 156 -18.01 10.80 4.04
CA GLN A 156 -17.32 9.51 3.96
C GLN A 156 -15.82 9.73 4.15
N SER A 157 -15.28 9.12 5.20
CA SER A 157 -13.83 9.08 5.42
C SER A 157 -13.18 8.06 4.51
N LEU A 158 -11.93 8.33 4.11
CA LEU A 158 -11.18 7.44 3.22
C LEU A 158 -9.70 7.43 3.59
N LEU A 159 -9.06 6.28 3.38
CA LEU A 159 -7.63 6.04 3.55
C LEU A 159 -7.05 5.62 2.20
N VAL A 160 -6.49 6.58 1.45
CA VAL A 160 -5.77 6.30 0.19
C VAL A 160 -4.37 5.86 0.52
N THR A 161 -3.93 4.74 -0.05
CA THR A 161 -2.63 4.16 0.27
C THR A 161 -1.90 3.73 -0.98
N TYR A 162 -0.56 3.76 -0.92
CA TYR A 162 0.26 3.22 -1.97
C TYR A 162 1.57 2.64 -1.44
N CYS A 163 1.87 1.38 -1.75
CA CYS A 163 3.16 0.77 -1.47
C CYS A 163 4.06 0.82 -2.71
N THR A 164 5.15 1.57 -2.64
CA THR A 164 6.11 1.72 -3.74
C THR A 164 6.89 0.45 -4.07
N MET A 165 7.03 -0.47 -3.11
CA MET A 165 7.68 -1.77 -3.31
C MET A 165 6.75 -2.83 -3.91
N CYS A 166 5.44 -2.71 -3.71
CA CYS A 166 4.45 -3.60 -4.31
C CYS A 166 3.86 -3.03 -5.61
N ARG A 167 3.98 -1.73 -5.85
CA ARG A 167 3.22 -0.98 -6.87
C ARG A 167 1.70 -1.07 -6.69
N THR A 168 1.23 -1.20 -5.45
CA THR A 168 -0.18 -1.41 -5.14
C THR A 168 -0.79 -0.16 -4.54
N GLY A 169 -1.84 0.36 -5.18
CA GLY A 169 -2.70 1.40 -4.63
C GLY A 169 -3.99 0.80 -4.11
N MET A 170 -4.42 1.19 -2.90
CA MET A 170 -5.68 0.76 -2.29
C MET A 170 -6.37 1.95 -1.62
N VAL A 171 -7.71 1.93 -1.58
CA VAL A 171 -8.50 2.89 -0.82
C VAL A 171 -9.39 2.13 0.14
N PHE A 172 -9.28 2.44 1.43
CA PHE A 172 -10.03 1.78 2.49
C PHE A 172 -10.94 2.75 3.24
N ASP A 173 -12.00 2.21 3.84
CA ASP A 173 -12.75 2.88 4.89
C ASP A 173 -11.94 2.82 6.19
N PRO A 174 -11.52 3.97 6.77
CA PRO A 174 -10.78 3.99 8.04
C PRO A 174 -11.69 3.79 9.26
N ILE A 175 -13.00 3.58 9.09
CA ILE A 175 -13.92 3.22 10.17
C ILE A 175 -13.81 1.72 10.45
N ILE A 176 -13.22 1.36 11.60
CA ILE A 176 -13.07 -0.01 12.07
C ILE A 176 -13.96 -0.21 13.29
N GLU A 177 -14.85 -1.19 13.24
CA GLU A 177 -15.86 -1.46 14.29
C GLU A 177 -16.65 -0.20 14.70
N GLY A 178 -17.00 0.63 13.72
CA GLY A 178 -17.75 1.87 13.93
C GLY A 178 -16.92 3.06 14.45
N LYS A 179 -15.60 2.94 14.58
CA LYS A 179 -14.71 4.02 15.04
C LYS A 179 -13.69 4.42 13.99
N TYR A 180 -13.54 5.72 13.80
CA TYR A 180 -12.49 6.28 12.95
C TYR A 180 -11.10 5.99 13.51
N GLN A 181 -10.27 5.33 12.70
CA GLN A 181 -8.89 5.05 13.04
C GLN A 181 -7.96 6.05 12.37
N LYS A 182 -7.03 6.62 13.15
CA LYS A 182 -5.85 7.30 12.60
C LYS A 182 -4.76 6.27 12.39
N PHE A 183 -4.38 6.04 11.14
CA PHE A 183 -3.33 5.10 10.80
C PHE A 183 -1.97 5.75 10.83
N ARG A 184 -0.92 4.99 11.15
CA ARG A 184 0.49 5.36 10.96
C ARG A 184 1.23 4.27 10.17
N LEU A 185 2.34 4.63 9.55
CA LEU A 185 3.19 3.67 8.83
C LEU A 185 4.22 3.12 9.81
N VAL A 186 4.27 1.80 9.98
CA VAL A 186 5.15 1.18 11.00
C VAL A 186 6.34 0.48 10.38
N GLY A 187 6.16 -0.16 9.22
CA GLY A 187 7.17 -1.06 8.71
C GLY A 187 6.80 -1.69 7.40
N VAL A 188 7.51 -2.77 7.09
CA VAL A 188 7.30 -3.61 5.93
C VAL A 188 7.36 -5.08 6.34
N ALA A 189 6.47 -5.89 5.76
CA ALA A 189 6.53 -7.34 5.84
C ALA A 189 6.21 -7.91 4.45
N TYR A 190 6.98 -8.90 3.97
CA TYR A 190 6.92 -9.35 2.57
C TYR A 190 7.07 -8.23 1.53
N LYS A 191 7.86 -7.20 1.84
CA LYS A 191 7.96 -5.98 1.01
C LYS A 191 6.62 -5.25 0.84
N ASN A 192 5.62 -5.56 1.66
CA ASN A 192 4.35 -4.86 1.76
C ASN A 192 4.40 -3.86 2.90
N ALA A 193 3.88 -2.65 2.68
CA ALA A 193 3.80 -1.64 3.72
C ALA A 193 2.84 -2.09 4.83
N ILE A 194 3.23 -1.84 6.08
CA ILE A 194 2.44 -2.17 7.27
C ILE A 194 1.92 -0.89 7.90
N LEU A 195 0.60 -0.82 8.04
CA LEU A 195 -0.10 0.26 8.72
C LEU A 195 -0.48 -0.17 10.13
N GLU A 196 -0.49 0.75 11.08
CA GLU A 196 -1.01 0.52 12.44
C GLU A 196 -2.17 1.46 12.72
N ASP A 197 -3.28 0.93 13.22
CA ASP A 197 -4.43 1.74 13.63
C ASP A 197 -4.21 2.44 14.98
N GLY A 198 -4.98 3.50 15.20
CA GLY A 198 -4.81 4.40 16.33
C GLY A 198 -5.21 3.79 17.66
N ASP A 199 -6.30 3.03 17.68
CA ASP A 199 -6.96 2.59 18.91
C ASP A 199 -6.44 1.24 19.40
N THR A 200 -6.49 0.21 18.55
CA THR A 200 -6.15 -1.17 18.94
C THR A 200 -4.68 -1.49 18.74
N LYS A 201 -3.97 -0.65 17.97
CA LYS A 201 -2.58 -0.87 17.58
C LYS A 201 -2.41 -2.20 16.82
N SER A 202 -3.39 -2.62 16.02
CA SER A 202 -3.24 -3.77 15.14
C SER A 202 -2.42 -3.40 13.91
N TRP A 203 -1.69 -4.35 13.33
CA TRP A 203 -0.86 -4.15 12.15
C TRP A 203 -1.51 -4.76 10.91
N TRP A 204 -1.63 -3.95 9.86
CA TRP A 204 -2.42 -4.22 8.67
C TRP A 204 -1.54 -4.23 7.43
N TYR A 205 -1.67 -5.26 6.59
CA TYR A 205 -1.03 -5.30 5.27
C TYR A 205 -1.70 -4.28 4.35
N GLN A 206 -0.95 -3.29 3.84
CA GLN A 206 -1.51 -2.23 3.01
C GLN A 206 -2.16 -2.75 1.73
N SER A 207 -1.56 -3.75 1.08
CA SER A 207 -2.05 -4.24 -0.22
C SER A 207 -3.36 -5.04 -0.16
N THR A 208 -3.83 -5.41 1.04
CA THR A 208 -5.05 -6.24 1.21
C THR A 208 -6.03 -5.66 2.22
N GLY A 209 -5.53 -4.85 3.16
CA GLY A 209 -6.32 -4.35 4.28
C GLY A 209 -6.58 -5.41 5.36
N ILE A 210 -5.86 -6.53 5.36
CA ILE A 210 -5.96 -7.55 6.41
C ILE A 210 -5.08 -7.18 7.60
N ALA A 211 -5.62 -7.24 8.81
CA ALA A 211 -4.85 -7.23 10.05
C ALA A 211 -4.14 -8.57 10.23
N GLY A 212 -2.81 -8.59 10.20
CA GLY A 212 -2.06 -9.84 10.42
C GLY A 212 -1.44 -9.96 11.83
N ALA A 213 -1.44 -8.89 12.63
CA ALA A 213 -1.00 -8.93 14.02
C ALA A 213 -1.78 -7.93 14.89
N GLY A 214 -1.81 -8.18 16.20
CA GLY A 214 -2.54 -7.37 17.18
C GLY A 214 -3.99 -7.82 17.41
N PRO A 215 -4.77 -7.05 18.19
CA PRO A 215 -6.11 -7.45 18.64
C PRO A 215 -7.11 -7.75 17.52
N LEU A 216 -6.99 -7.10 16.35
CA LEU A 216 -7.92 -7.26 15.24
C LEU A 216 -7.45 -8.27 14.18
N LYS A 217 -6.45 -9.10 14.49
CA LYS A 217 -5.88 -10.09 13.57
C LYS A 217 -6.98 -10.93 12.88
N GLY A 218 -6.89 -11.02 11.55
CA GLY A 218 -7.85 -11.71 10.69
C GLY A 218 -8.98 -10.83 10.15
N MET A 219 -9.16 -9.62 10.70
CA MET A 219 -10.12 -8.65 10.17
C MET A 219 -9.61 -8.04 8.86
N THR A 220 -10.54 -7.67 7.98
CA THR A 220 -10.26 -7.00 6.70
C THR A 220 -10.94 -5.64 6.67
N MET A 221 -10.21 -4.60 6.27
CA MET A 221 -10.76 -3.27 6.03
C MET A 221 -11.69 -3.28 4.83
N LYS A 222 -12.80 -2.53 4.91
CA LYS A 222 -13.68 -2.33 3.76
C LYS A 222 -12.95 -1.52 2.69
N VAL A 223 -12.92 -2.05 1.46
CA VAL A 223 -12.39 -1.31 0.30
C VAL A 223 -13.43 -0.29 -0.17
N ILE A 224 -13.00 0.94 -0.38
CA ILE A 224 -13.80 1.98 -1.04
C ILE A 224 -13.53 1.89 -2.54
N PRO A 225 -14.55 1.89 -3.41
CA PRO A 225 -14.34 1.85 -4.87
C PRO A 225 -13.42 2.98 -5.36
N TYR A 226 -12.47 2.61 -6.21
CA TYR A 226 -11.50 3.54 -6.79
C TYR A 226 -11.07 3.06 -8.18
N GLN A 227 -10.47 3.97 -8.94
CA GLN A 227 -9.89 3.67 -10.26
C GLN A 227 -8.42 4.07 -10.27
N GLN A 228 -7.62 3.33 -11.03
CA GLN A 228 -6.23 3.68 -11.31
C GLN A 228 -6.12 4.00 -12.79
N MET A 229 -5.77 5.25 -13.10
CA MET A 229 -5.74 5.75 -14.47
C MET A 229 -4.87 7.01 -14.58
N THR A 230 -4.68 7.51 -15.80
CA THR A 230 -4.06 8.83 -16.00
C THR A 230 -5.02 9.94 -15.55
N LEU A 231 -4.45 11.07 -15.13
CA LEU A 231 -5.25 12.25 -14.78
C LEU A 231 -6.09 12.74 -15.97
N ALA A 232 -5.58 12.64 -17.19
CA ALA A 232 -6.30 12.97 -18.42
C ALA A 232 -7.60 12.17 -18.55
N ALA A 233 -7.51 10.84 -18.47
CA ALA A 233 -8.68 9.95 -18.57
C ALA A 233 -9.66 10.20 -17.41
N TRP A 234 -9.14 10.41 -16.20
CA TRP A 234 -9.98 10.73 -15.04
C TRP A 234 -10.77 12.02 -15.21
N LYS A 235 -10.17 13.09 -15.74
CA LYS A 235 -10.87 14.37 -16.02
C LYS A 235 -11.93 14.25 -17.10
N GLN A 236 -11.76 13.34 -18.07
CA GLN A 236 -12.80 13.07 -19.07
C GLN A 236 -14.03 12.43 -18.43
N LEU A 237 -13.82 11.51 -17.48
CA LEU A 237 -14.91 10.94 -16.70
C LEU A 237 -15.50 11.96 -15.73
N TYR A 238 -14.66 12.70 -15.00
CA TYR A 238 -15.07 13.60 -13.91
C TYR A 238 -14.49 15.01 -14.09
N PRO A 239 -15.07 15.84 -14.98
CA PRO A 239 -14.56 17.19 -15.26
C PRO A 239 -14.49 18.11 -14.04
N ASN A 240 -15.39 17.91 -13.07
CA ASN A 240 -15.46 18.70 -11.84
C ASN A 240 -14.61 18.09 -10.69
N THR A 241 -13.72 17.14 -10.99
CA THR A 241 -12.88 16.50 -9.98
C THR A 241 -12.00 17.51 -9.25
N MET A 242 -11.82 17.28 -7.96
CA MET A 242 -10.80 17.94 -7.16
C MET A 242 -9.50 17.12 -7.24
N ILE A 243 -8.36 17.76 -7.45
CA ILE A 243 -7.07 17.12 -7.70
C ILE A 243 -6.11 17.52 -6.58
N MET A 244 -5.60 16.54 -5.85
CA MET A 244 -4.64 16.80 -4.77
C MET A 244 -3.36 17.42 -5.35
N GLN A 245 -2.94 18.56 -4.80
CA GLN A 245 -1.75 19.28 -5.22
C GLN A 245 -0.55 18.92 -4.32
N PRO A 246 0.69 19.01 -4.83
CA PRO A 246 1.89 18.83 -4.01
C PRO A 246 1.93 19.79 -2.83
N ASP A 247 2.18 19.27 -1.63
CA ASP A 247 2.51 20.10 -0.47
C ASP A 247 3.89 20.78 -0.68
N PRO A 248 3.98 22.12 -0.65
CA PRO A 248 5.23 22.84 -0.88
C PRO A 248 6.38 22.40 0.03
N LYS A 249 6.10 21.85 1.22
CA LYS A 249 7.12 21.39 2.16
C LYS A 249 7.87 20.15 1.69
N PHE A 250 7.28 19.34 0.81
CA PHE A 250 7.81 18.03 0.41
C PHE A 250 8.24 17.98 -1.07
N MET A 251 8.46 19.14 -1.70
CA MET A 251 8.81 19.23 -3.12
C MET A 251 10.09 18.48 -3.47
N THR A 252 11.08 18.47 -2.58
CA THR A 252 12.33 17.72 -2.78
C THR A 252 12.09 16.22 -2.79
N GLU A 253 11.21 15.71 -1.92
CA GLU A 253 10.86 14.31 -1.82
C GLU A 253 10.01 13.87 -3.02
N TYR A 254 9.03 14.66 -3.45
CA TYR A 254 8.26 14.38 -4.67
C TYR A 254 9.14 14.37 -5.92
N ALA A 255 10.19 15.21 -5.98
CA ALA A 255 11.13 15.20 -7.09
C ALA A 255 11.89 13.88 -7.23
N LYS A 256 12.19 13.18 -6.12
CA LYS A 256 12.85 11.85 -6.13
C LYS A 256 12.00 10.76 -6.79
N LEU A 257 10.68 10.94 -6.82
CA LEU A 257 9.74 10.01 -7.46
C LEU A 257 9.44 10.41 -8.91
N LYS A 258 10.23 11.28 -9.55
CA LYS A 258 10.02 11.67 -10.96
C LYS A 258 9.97 10.43 -11.87
N ASN A 259 8.89 10.36 -12.66
CA ASN A 259 8.58 9.27 -13.58
C ASN A 259 8.39 7.90 -12.92
N TYR A 260 8.33 7.80 -11.59
CA TYR A 260 8.08 6.52 -10.91
C TYR A 260 6.75 5.89 -11.36
N ASP A 261 5.73 6.74 -11.54
CA ASP A 261 4.39 6.44 -12.03
C ASP A 261 4.34 6.17 -13.54
N LEU A 262 5.24 6.77 -14.33
CA LEU A 262 5.30 6.63 -15.78
C LEU A 262 6.26 5.53 -16.28
N ASN A 263 7.13 5.01 -15.40
CA ASN A 263 8.01 3.87 -15.68
C ASN A 263 7.22 2.55 -15.61
N ILE A 264 6.05 2.54 -16.23
CA ILE A 264 5.28 1.34 -16.47
C ILE A 264 5.98 0.62 -17.63
N PRO A 265 6.51 -0.60 -17.45
CA PRO A 265 6.90 -1.44 -18.58
C PRO A 265 5.78 -1.43 -19.61
N THR A 266 5.98 -0.64 -20.66
CA THR A 266 5.24 -0.77 -21.88
C THR A 266 5.74 -2.04 -22.56
N ALA A 267 4.96 -2.60 -23.48
CA ALA A 267 5.33 -3.82 -24.21
C ALA A 267 6.75 -3.78 -24.84
N ASN A 268 7.37 -2.59 -24.97
CA ASN A 268 8.62 -2.36 -25.68
C ASN A 268 9.87 -2.08 -24.82
N THR A 269 9.81 -1.94 -23.48
CA THR A 269 11.00 -1.48 -22.71
C THR A 269 11.76 -2.56 -21.95
N ASP A 270 11.20 -3.76 -21.72
CA ASP A 270 11.97 -4.90 -21.19
C ASP A 270 11.28 -6.24 -21.52
N SER A 271 11.12 -6.53 -22.82
CA SER A 271 10.34 -7.67 -23.35
C SER A 271 10.82 -9.05 -22.88
N ALA A 272 11.98 -9.16 -22.23
CA ALA A 272 12.49 -10.41 -21.67
C ALA A 272 12.03 -10.69 -20.23
N LYS A 273 11.72 -9.64 -19.42
CA LYS A 273 11.40 -9.81 -17.98
C LYS A 273 9.91 -9.93 -17.64
N ASN A 274 9.03 -9.75 -18.61
CA ASN A 274 7.57 -9.70 -18.40
C ASN A 274 6.78 -10.64 -19.34
N LYS A 275 7.43 -11.70 -19.87
CA LYS A 275 6.76 -12.77 -20.62
C LYS A 275 6.20 -13.89 -19.73
N SER A 276 6.61 -13.91 -18.47
CA SER A 276 6.19 -14.87 -17.46
C SER A 276 5.93 -14.14 -16.15
N PHE A 277 5.24 -14.80 -15.23
CA PHE A 277 4.99 -14.30 -13.87
C PHE A 277 6.28 -14.34 -13.01
N LEU A 278 7.23 -13.45 -13.29
CA LEU A 278 8.40 -13.25 -12.43
C LEU A 278 8.02 -12.37 -11.22
N PRO A 279 8.77 -12.39 -10.10
CA PRO A 279 8.42 -11.64 -8.89
C PRO A 279 8.12 -10.15 -9.11
N ASN A 280 8.87 -9.47 -9.99
CA ASN A 280 8.68 -8.05 -10.28
C ASN A 280 7.89 -7.81 -11.58
N SER A 281 7.25 -8.84 -12.13
CA SER A 281 6.36 -8.66 -13.28
C SER A 281 5.13 -7.86 -12.86
N TRP A 282 4.74 -6.93 -13.72
CA TRP A 282 3.54 -6.13 -13.49
C TRP A 282 2.31 -6.91 -13.90
N VAL A 283 1.35 -6.99 -12.98
CA VAL A 283 0.05 -7.61 -13.22
C VAL A 283 -1.10 -6.65 -12.90
N VAL A 284 -2.23 -6.86 -13.56
CA VAL A 284 -3.53 -6.43 -13.07
C VAL A 284 -4.13 -7.60 -12.32
N GLY A 285 -4.37 -7.42 -11.04
CA GLY A 285 -5.03 -8.40 -10.20
C GLY A 285 -6.51 -8.10 -10.11
N LEU A 286 -7.36 -9.09 -10.40
CA LEU A 286 -8.81 -9.01 -10.24
C LEU A 286 -9.22 -9.84 -9.03
N VAL A 287 -10.10 -9.26 -8.20
CA VAL A 287 -10.80 -10.00 -7.15
C VAL A 287 -12.29 -9.89 -7.41
N VAL A 288 -12.94 -11.04 -7.53
CA VAL A 288 -14.36 -11.15 -7.83
C VAL A 288 -14.95 -12.16 -6.87
N ASP A 289 -15.84 -11.67 -6.00
CA ASP A 289 -16.44 -12.45 -4.93
C ASP A 289 -15.31 -13.07 -4.06
N GLU A 290 -15.15 -14.39 -3.99
CA GLU A 290 -14.04 -15.04 -3.24
C GLU A 290 -12.88 -15.51 -4.15
N SER A 291 -12.98 -15.22 -5.45
CA SER A 291 -12.05 -15.69 -6.46
C SER A 291 -11.12 -14.58 -6.93
N SER A 292 -9.90 -14.94 -7.32
CA SER A 292 -8.89 -13.96 -7.74
C SER A 292 -8.04 -14.48 -8.88
N LYS A 293 -7.63 -13.59 -9.79
CA LYS A 293 -6.74 -13.91 -10.91
C LYS A 293 -5.85 -12.73 -11.27
N ALA A 294 -4.58 -13.01 -11.58
CA ALA A 294 -3.66 -12.02 -12.11
C ALA A 294 -3.54 -12.13 -13.63
N PHE A 295 -3.45 -10.98 -14.28
CA PHE A 295 -3.26 -10.83 -15.72
C PHE A 295 -1.97 -10.04 -15.96
N LEU A 296 -1.09 -10.55 -16.81
CA LEU A 296 0.15 -9.83 -17.14
C LEU A 296 -0.18 -8.51 -17.83
N TRP A 297 0.44 -7.42 -17.37
CA TRP A 297 0.28 -6.10 -17.97
C TRP A 297 0.69 -6.08 -19.46
N ASN A 298 1.71 -6.85 -19.81
CA ASN A 298 2.16 -7.01 -21.20
C ASN A 298 1.10 -7.67 -22.10
N ASP A 299 0.34 -8.64 -21.56
CA ASP A 299 -0.74 -9.26 -22.32
C ASP A 299 -1.90 -8.26 -22.52
N LEU A 300 -2.21 -7.48 -21.48
CA LEU A 300 -3.23 -6.44 -21.57
C LEU A 300 -2.85 -5.34 -22.56
N THR A 301 -1.60 -4.86 -22.54
CA THR A 301 -1.12 -3.85 -23.49
C THR A 301 -1.08 -4.37 -24.93
N LYS A 302 -0.76 -5.65 -25.14
CA LYS A 302 -0.78 -6.28 -26.47
C LYS A 302 -2.19 -6.49 -27.00
N LYS A 303 -3.10 -7.04 -26.18
CA LYS A 303 -4.46 -7.41 -26.60
C LYS A 303 -5.45 -6.24 -26.55
N ARG A 304 -5.19 -5.25 -25.69
CA ARG A 304 -6.05 -4.11 -25.33
C ARG A 304 -7.38 -4.47 -24.68
N VAL A 305 -8.01 -5.58 -25.07
CA VAL A 305 -9.22 -6.14 -24.45
C VAL A 305 -8.98 -7.62 -24.19
N ILE A 306 -9.20 -8.05 -22.95
CA ILE A 306 -9.10 -9.45 -22.54
C ILE A 306 -10.46 -9.88 -22.02
N ASN A 307 -11.15 -10.74 -22.77
CA ASN A 307 -12.30 -11.49 -22.29
C ASN A 307 -11.80 -12.81 -21.68
N ASP A 308 -12.13 -13.06 -20.42
CA ASP A 308 -11.68 -14.24 -19.70
C ASP A 308 -12.69 -14.61 -18.60
N PHE A 309 -12.27 -15.50 -17.71
CA PHE A 309 -12.97 -15.91 -16.51
C PHE A 309 -12.06 -15.80 -15.28
N VAL A 310 -12.63 -15.37 -14.17
CA VAL A 310 -12.08 -15.56 -12.82
C VAL A 310 -12.88 -16.70 -12.19
N ASP A 311 -12.26 -17.87 -12.08
CA ASP A 311 -12.95 -19.15 -11.89
C ASP A 311 -14.11 -19.32 -12.90
N ASN A 312 -15.37 -19.24 -12.47
CA ASN A 312 -16.55 -19.38 -13.36
C ASN A 312 -17.20 -18.04 -13.73
N ILE A 313 -16.63 -16.91 -13.27
CA ILE A 313 -17.24 -15.59 -13.46
C ILE A 313 -16.68 -14.96 -14.73
N PRO A 314 -17.51 -14.69 -15.76
CA PRO A 314 -17.06 -14.03 -16.98
C PRO A 314 -16.64 -12.58 -16.68
N VAL A 315 -15.39 -12.25 -17.00
CA VAL A 315 -14.86 -10.89 -16.83
C VAL A 315 -14.25 -10.37 -18.11
N VAL A 316 -14.24 -9.05 -18.25
CA VAL A 316 -13.48 -8.32 -19.27
C VAL A 316 -12.53 -7.34 -18.58
N ILE A 317 -11.31 -7.22 -19.12
CA ILE A 317 -10.36 -6.16 -18.79
C ILE A 317 -10.06 -5.40 -20.08
N ALA A 318 -10.22 -4.08 -20.07
CA ALA A 318 -9.98 -3.25 -21.23
C ALA A 318 -9.04 -2.10 -20.88
N LEU A 319 -8.12 -1.80 -21.80
CA LEU A 319 -7.12 -0.75 -21.68
C LEU A 319 -7.47 0.39 -22.65
N GLU A 320 -7.52 1.60 -22.12
CA GLU A 320 -7.73 2.82 -22.88
C GLU A 320 -6.57 3.09 -23.86
N GLN A 321 -6.76 4.09 -24.73
CA GLN A 321 -5.78 4.45 -25.74
C GLN A 321 -4.45 4.93 -25.16
N ASP A 322 -4.48 5.56 -23.98
CA ASP A 322 -3.26 6.03 -23.30
C ASP A 322 -2.29 4.90 -22.95
N GLY A 323 -2.76 3.65 -22.90
CA GLY A 323 -1.95 2.48 -22.57
C GLY A 323 -1.67 2.31 -21.08
N TYR A 324 -2.38 3.05 -20.22
CA TYR A 324 -2.22 3.07 -18.77
C TYR A 324 -3.54 2.91 -18.01
N SER A 325 -4.59 3.55 -18.48
CA SER A 325 -5.91 3.54 -17.85
C SER A 325 -6.63 2.25 -18.23
N PHE A 326 -7.04 1.47 -17.23
CA PHE A 326 -7.71 0.20 -17.46
C PHE A 326 -9.00 0.11 -16.67
N HIS A 327 -9.91 -0.73 -17.16
CA HIS A 327 -11.22 -0.96 -16.56
C HIS A 327 -11.54 -2.44 -16.57
N SER A 328 -12.36 -2.87 -15.62
CA SER A 328 -12.76 -4.27 -15.47
C SER A 328 -14.22 -4.41 -15.07
N TRP A 329 -14.91 -5.35 -15.70
CA TRP A 329 -16.33 -5.59 -15.47
C TRP A 329 -16.67 -7.08 -15.51
N LYS A 330 -17.75 -7.48 -14.82
CA LYS A 330 -18.48 -8.71 -15.14
C LYS A 330 -19.11 -8.50 -16.53
N ARG A 331 -18.93 -9.47 -17.44
CA ARG A 331 -19.41 -9.37 -18.84
C ARG A 331 -20.71 -10.14 -19.07
N THR A 332 -21.52 -10.33 -18.04
CA THR A 332 -22.83 -10.99 -18.14
C THR A 332 -23.95 -9.96 -18.01
N ILE A 333 -24.88 -9.93 -18.96
CA ILE A 333 -26.10 -9.13 -18.93
C ILE A 333 -27.28 -10.06 -19.22
N ALA A 334 -28.25 -10.13 -18.30
CA ALA A 334 -29.45 -10.97 -18.43
C ALA A 334 -29.11 -12.40 -18.94
N ASP A 335 -28.19 -13.07 -18.23
CA ASP A 335 -27.68 -14.43 -18.51
C ASP A 335 -26.90 -14.60 -19.83
N THR A 336 -26.76 -13.54 -20.62
CA THR A 336 -25.92 -13.56 -21.83
C THR A 336 -24.51 -13.12 -21.48
N VAL A 337 -23.53 -13.97 -21.80
CA VAL A 337 -22.12 -13.67 -21.65
C VAL A 337 -21.64 -12.94 -22.91
N LEU A 338 -21.22 -11.68 -22.73
CA LEU A 338 -20.78 -10.80 -23.81
C LEU A 338 -19.27 -10.95 -24.07
N ASN A 339 -18.86 -10.82 -25.33
CA ASN A 339 -17.46 -10.77 -25.75
C ASN A 339 -17.15 -9.40 -26.35
N PHE A 340 -16.26 -8.67 -25.70
CA PHE A 340 -15.93 -7.30 -26.10
C PHE A 340 -14.73 -7.25 -27.03
N THR A 341 -14.83 -6.40 -28.02
CA THR A 341 -13.70 -5.91 -28.82
C THR A 341 -13.64 -4.39 -28.73
N ARG A 342 -12.47 -3.83 -29.01
CA ARG A 342 -12.35 -2.39 -29.11
C ARG A 342 -12.93 -1.91 -30.44
N ASP A 343 -13.78 -0.89 -30.39
CA ASP A 343 -14.42 -0.31 -31.57
C ASP A 343 -13.79 1.05 -31.94
N SER A 344 -13.60 1.92 -30.94
CA SER A 344 -12.91 3.21 -31.11
C SER A 344 -12.01 3.54 -29.91
N ASP A 345 -11.51 4.77 -29.82
CA ASP A 345 -10.70 5.22 -28.68
C ASP A 345 -11.49 5.35 -27.37
N SER A 346 -12.82 5.49 -27.46
CA SER A 346 -13.69 5.70 -26.30
C SER A 346 -14.77 4.63 -26.13
N LEU A 347 -14.89 3.68 -27.07
CA LEU A 347 -15.96 2.70 -27.09
C LEU A 347 -15.43 1.26 -27.26
N LEU A 348 -16.07 0.36 -26.53
CA LEU A 348 -16.05 -1.08 -26.74
C LEU A 348 -17.31 -1.50 -27.50
N ARG A 349 -17.25 -2.62 -28.19
CA ARG A 349 -18.39 -3.26 -28.85
C ARG A 349 -18.49 -4.72 -28.45
N ASP A 350 -19.68 -5.18 -28.12
CA ASP A 350 -19.95 -6.60 -27.88
C ASP A 350 -20.28 -7.35 -29.18
N ALA A 351 -19.86 -8.60 -29.28
CA ALA A 351 -20.06 -9.42 -30.48
C ALA A 351 -21.48 -9.98 -30.61
N GLU A 352 -22.18 -10.13 -29.50
CA GLU A 352 -23.48 -10.80 -29.41
C GLU A 352 -24.62 -9.92 -29.92
N THR A 353 -24.56 -8.62 -29.66
CA THR A 353 -25.62 -7.66 -29.97
C THR A 353 -25.13 -6.48 -30.81
N ASN A 354 -23.81 -6.34 -31.02
CA ASN A 354 -23.18 -5.19 -31.66
C ASN A 354 -23.47 -3.86 -30.95
N SER A 355 -23.73 -3.88 -29.65
CA SER A 355 -23.96 -2.66 -28.89
C SER A 355 -22.64 -2.00 -28.49
N HIS A 356 -22.65 -0.68 -28.30
CA HIS A 356 -21.47 0.12 -27.98
C HIS A 356 -21.46 0.56 -26.52
N TRP A 357 -20.29 0.47 -25.88
CA TRP A 357 -20.12 0.63 -24.45
C TRP A 357 -19.00 1.61 -24.14
N ASN A 358 -19.24 2.56 -23.23
CA ASN A 358 -18.25 3.55 -22.82
C ASN A 358 -17.37 3.05 -21.65
N TRP A 359 -16.37 3.84 -21.26
CA TRP A 359 -15.49 3.54 -20.12
C TRP A 359 -16.16 3.61 -18.74
N ARG A 360 -17.45 3.98 -18.66
CA ARG A 360 -18.27 3.84 -17.44
C ARG A 360 -18.96 2.47 -17.37
N GLY A 361 -18.75 1.61 -18.38
CA GLY A 361 -19.44 0.33 -18.52
C GLY A 361 -20.90 0.49 -18.93
N GLU A 362 -21.30 1.64 -19.47
CA GLU A 362 -22.66 1.93 -19.90
C GLU A 362 -22.79 1.70 -21.40
N CYS A 363 -23.85 0.99 -21.79
CA CYS A 363 -24.20 0.80 -23.18
C CYS A 363 -24.85 2.09 -23.70
N VAL A 364 -24.18 2.77 -24.63
CA VAL A 364 -24.59 4.07 -25.16
C VAL A 364 -25.36 3.97 -26.48
N ASP A 365 -25.22 2.84 -27.19
CA ASP A 365 -25.88 2.60 -28.47
C ASP A 365 -26.09 1.09 -28.71
N GLY A 366 -27.08 0.72 -29.51
CA GLY A 366 -27.44 -0.67 -29.83
C GLY A 366 -28.57 -1.26 -28.99
N ILE A 367 -28.76 -2.58 -29.10
CA ILE A 367 -29.89 -3.32 -28.51
C ILE A 367 -29.89 -3.22 -26.98
N LEU A 368 -28.71 -3.15 -26.37
CA LEU A 368 -28.54 -3.09 -24.93
C LEU A 368 -28.43 -1.65 -24.39
N ALA A 369 -28.77 -0.63 -25.18
CA ALA A 369 -28.69 0.77 -24.78
C ALA A 369 -29.36 1.04 -23.41
N GLY A 370 -28.67 1.79 -22.55
CA GLY A 370 -29.09 2.08 -21.17
C GLY A 370 -28.77 0.98 -20.15
N LYS A 371 -28.28 -0.19 -20.56
CA LYS A 371 -27.73 -1.19 -19.64
C LYS A 371 -26.34 -0.79 -19.14
N LYS A 372 -25.96 -1.31 -17.97
CA LYS A 372 -24.67 -1.03 -17.33
C LYS A 372 -24.04 -2.32 -16.84
N LEU A 373 -22.74 -2.47 -17.12
CA LEU A 373 -21.94 -3.58 -16.62
C LEU A 373 -21.62 -3.40 -15.14
N THR A 374 -21.53 -4.51 -14.41
CA THR A 374 -21.10 -4.49 -13.01
C THR A 374 -19.58 -4.37 -12.95
N PRO A 375 -19.03 -3.32 -12.29
CA PRO A 375 -17.59 -3.19 -12.15
C PRO A 375 -16.99 -4.33 -11.32
N VAL A 376 -15.76 -4.69 -11.64
CA VAL A 376 -14.96 -5.66 -10.90
C VAL A 376 -13.79 -4.92 -10.27
N THR A 377 -13.54 -5.15 -8.98
CA THR A 377 -12.36 -4.63 -8.29
C THR A 377 -11.10 -5.18 -8.95
N ALA A 378 -10.29 -4.27 -9.47
CA ALA A 378 -9.01 -4.59 -10.05
C ALA A 378 -7.99 -3.53 -9.70
N TYR A 379 -6.75 -3.96 -9.53
CA TYR A 379 -5.66 -3.05 -9.22
C TYR A 379 -4.34 -3.53 -9.78
N GLN A 380 -3.44 -2.57 -9.99
CA GLN A 380 -2.09 -2.84 -10.44
C GLN A 380 -1.20 -3.24 -9.27
N THR A 381 -0.31 -4.20 -9.49
CA THR A 381 0.67 -4.65 -8.48
C THR A 381 1.80 -5.43 -9.14
N TYR A 382 2.91 -5.61 -8.44
CA TYR A 382 3.89 -6.64 -8.76
C TYR A 382 3.38 -8.03 -8.40
N TYR A 383 3.78 -9.02 -9.20
CA TYR A 383 3.31 -10.39 -9.05
C TYR A 383 3.71 -11.02 -7.71
N HIS A 384 4.91 -10.75 -7.17
CA HIS A 384 5.29 -11.30 -5.85
C HIS A 384 4.34 -10.89 -4.73
N SER A 385 3.85 -9.64 -4.79
CA SER A 385 2.88 -9.14 -3.81
C SER A 385 1.52 -9.80 -4.04
N TRP A 386 1.07 -9.90 -5.29
CA TRP A 386 -0.17 -10.60 -5.63
C TRP A 386 -0.16 -12.07 -5.19
N ASP A 387 0.82 -12.83 -5.63
CA ASP A 387 0.99 -14.27 -5.36
C ASP A 387 1.08 -14.56 -3.86
N ARG A 388 1.68 -13.65 -3.08
CA ARG A 388 1.77 -13.80 -1.63
C ARG A 388 0.41 -13.85 -0.93
N PHE A 389 -0.55 -13.03 -1.39
CA PHE A 389 -1.86 -12.91 -0.73
C PHE A 389 -2.97 -13.71 -1.42
N TYR A 390 -2.90 -13.81 -2.75
CA TYR A 390 -3.93 -14.43 -3.60
C TYR A 390 -3.44 -15.68 -4.31
N GLY A 391 -2.14 -15.98 -4.28
CA GLY A 391 -1.62 -17.23 -4.82
C GLY A 391 -2.22 -18.43 -4.11
N LYS A 392 -2.48 -19.51 -4.87
CA LYS A 392 -3.01 -20.75 -4.31
C LYS A 392 -1.85 -21.54 -3.71
N LYS A 393 -1.83 -21.73 -2.38
CA LYS A 393 -0.97 -22.74 -1.73
C LYS A 393 -1.83 -23.96 -1.44
N HIS A 394 -1.52 -25.11 -2.05
CA HIS A 394 -2.33 -26.34 -1.96
C HIS A 394 -3.79 -26.19 -2.42
N GLY A 395 -4.06 -25.37 -3.44
CA GLY A 395 -5.40 -25.19 -4.00
C GLY A 395 -6.34 -24.28 -3.20
N LYS A 396 -5.87 -23.63 -2.12
CA LYS A 396 -6.59 -22.61 -1.36
C LYS A 396 -5.85 -21.27 -1.43
N ALA A 397 -6.59 -20.16 -1.50
CA ALA A 397 -6.00 -18.83 -1.32
C ALA A 397 -5.34 -18.73 0.07
N ILE A 398 -4.17 -18.11 0.15
CA ILE A 398 -3.44 -17.96 1.42
C ILE A 398 -4.22 -17.06 2.41
N TYR A 399 -5.03 -16.14 1.89
CA TYR A 399 -5.98 -15.32 2.64
C TYR A 399 -7.34 -15.29 1.94
N SER A 400 -8.45 -15.47 2.67
CA SER A 400 -9.80 -15.22 2.18
C SER A 400 -10.11 -13.73 2.27
N ILE A 401 -9.91 -13.01 1.16
CA ILE A 401 -10.19 -11.57 1.12
C ILE A 401 -11.65 -11.40 0.72
N HIS A 402 -12.50 -11.12 1.71
CA HIS A 402 -13.88 -10.75 1.46
C HIS A 402 -13.92 -9.28 1.03
N HIS A 403 -14.08 -9.04 -0.27
CA HIS A 403 -14.57 -7.74 -0.74
C HIS A 403 -16.10 -7.78 -0.66
N ASP A 404 -16.67 -7.00 0.25
CA ASP A 404 -18.11 -6.76 0.23
C ASP A 404 -18.45 -5.98 -1.06
N THR A 405 -19.02 -6.68 -2.03
CA THR A 405 -19.38 -6.16 -3.36
C THR A 405 -20.77 -5.51 -3.38
N SER A 406 -21.35 -5.22 -2.22
CA SER A 406 -22.60 -4.47 -2.12
C SER A 406 -22.40 -3.00 -2.52
N PHE A 407 -22.65 -2.73 -3.81
CA PHE A 407 -22.80 -1.39 -4.38
C PHE A 407 -24.23 -0.89 -4.24
#